data_AF-A0A357R379-F1
#
_entry.id   AF-A0A357R379-F1
#
_cell.length_a   1.000
_cell.length_b   1.000
_cell.length_c   1.000
_cell.angle_alpha   90.00
_cell.angle_beta   90.00
_cell.angle_gamma   90.00
#
_symmetry.space_group_name_H-M   'P 1'
#
loop_
_entity.id
_entity.type
_entity.pdbx_description
1 polymer ?
#
loop_
_entity_poly.entity_id
_entity_poly.type
_entity_poly.pdbx_seq_one_letter_code
_entity_poly.pdbx_strand_id
1 'polypeptide(L)' 'MLSDFLSSQGVQYLHVREPGGTAVGNKLREILLNPETVLPRWGEVLLLAAARAQLV' A
#
# COMPACT_ATOMS: atom_id res chain seq x y z
N MET A 1 13.59 -0.57 -14.83
CA MET A 1 12.90 -0.08 -13.61
C MET A 1 13.94 0.28 -12.55
N LEU A 2 13.59 1.05 -11.51
CA LEU A 2 14.54 1.42 -10.42
C LEU A 2 15.12 0.17 -9.73
N SER A 3 14.31 -0.87 -9.55
CA SER A 3 14.74 -2.18 -9.02
C SER A 3 15.90 -2.80 -9.80
N ASP A 4 15.86 -2.72 -11.13
CA ASP A 4 16.87 -3.33 -12.00
C ASP A 4 18.19 -2.57 -11.88
N PHE A 5 18.12 -1.25 -11.77
CA PHE A 5 19.29 -0.41 -11.50
C PHE A 5 19.93 -0.77 -10.15
N LEU A 6 19.15 -0.82 -9.07
CA LEU A 6 19.66 -1.18 -7.74
C LEU A 6 20.25 -2.60 -7.70
N SER A 7 19.59 -3.55 -8.39
CA SER A 7 20.11 -4.92 -8.56
C SER A 7 21.46 -4.94 -9.28
N SER A 8 21.61 -4.17 -10.36
CA SER A 8 22.87 -4.06 -11.11
C SER A 8 24.04 -3.52 -10.26
N GLN A 9 23.72 -2.76 -9.21
CA GLN A 9 24.69 -2.18 -8.27
C GLN A 9 24.92 -3.06 -7.03
N GLY A 10 24.27 -4.23 -6.94
CA GLY A 10 24.35 -5.12 -5.77
C GLY A 10 23.73 -4.54 -4.50
N VAL A 11 22.90 -3.49 -4.63
CA VAL A 11 22.25 -2.82 -3.51
C VAL A 11 21.07 -3.67 -3.03
N GLN A 12 21.03 -3.98 -1.74
CA GLN A 12 19.91 -4.66 -1.12
C GLN A 12 18.70 -3.72 -1.00
N TYR A 13 17.52 -4.19 -1.38
CA TYR A 13 16.29 -3.42 -1.27
C TYR A 13 15.07 -4.32 -1.04
N LEU A 14 13.97 -3.71 -0.59
CA LEU A 14 12.68 -4.38 -0.44
C LEU A 14 11.64 -3.71 -1.35
N HIS A 15 10.84 -4.53 -2.03
CA HIS A 15 9.64 -4.03 -2.70
C HIS A 15 8.50 -3.91 -1.69
N VAL A 16 7.98 -2.68 -1.55
CA VAL A 16 6.79 -2.40 -0.75
C VAL A 16 5.70 -1.83 -1.65
N ARG A 17 4.43 -2.03 -1.26
CA ARG A 17 3.27 -1.52 -1.99
C ARG A 17 2.24 -0.97 -1.03
N GLU A 18 1.83 0.27 -1.26
CA GLU A 18 0.75 0.93 -0.52
C GLU A 18 -0.41 1.37 -1.45
N PRO A 19 -1.66 1.37 -0.95
CA PRO A 19 -2.12 0.59 0.20
C PRO A 19 -1.98 -0.92 -0.10
N GLY A 20 -1.62 -1.71 0.91
CA GLY A 20 -1.41 -3.16 0.77
C GLY A 20 -0.08 -3.65 1.35
N GLY A 21 0.39 -4.79 0.85
CA GLY A 21 1.69 -5.36 1.23
C GLY A 21 1.66 -6.23 2.49
N THR A 22 0.55 -6.25 3.23
CA THR A 22 0.27 -7.22 4.31
C THR A 22 -1.11 -7.83 4.14
N ALA A 23 -1.42 -8.89 4.91
CA ALA A 23 -2.72 -9.55 4.85
C ALA A 23 -3.87 -8.57 5.18
N VAL A 24 -3.73 -7.77 6.24
CA VAL A 24 -4.72 -6.76 6.63
C VAL A 24 -4.71 -5.58 5.64
N GLY A 25 -3.53 -5.08 5.27
CA GLY A 25 -3.41 -3.97 4.32
C GLY A 25 -4.03 -4.28 2.96
N ASN A 26 -3.95 -5.53 2.49
CA ASN A 26 -4.58 -5.95 1.24
C ASN A 26 -6.12 -5.94 1.31
N LYS A 27 -6.72 -6.32 2.45
CA LYS A 27 -8.17 -6.19 2.67
C LYS A 27 -8.60 -4.72 2.68
N LEU A 28 -7.82 -3.86 3.33
CA LEU A 28 -8.10 -2.42 3.35
C LEU A 28 -7.96 -1.81 1.94
N ARG A 29 -6.99 -2.27 1.15
CA ARG A 29 -6.83 -1.89 -0.26
C ARG A 29 -8.06 -2.23 -1.09
N GLU A 30 -8.65 -3.41 -0.91
CA GLU A 30 -9.86 -3.81 -1.65
C GLU A 30 -11.00 -2.82 -1.41
N ILE A 31 -11.18 -2.35 -0.18
CA ILE A 31 -12.18 -1.33 0.18
C ILE A 31 -11.83 0.01 -0.48
N LEU A 32 -10.58 0.47 -0.37
CA LEU A 32 -10.11 1.76 -0.90
C LEU A 32 -10.17 1.86 -2.43
N LEU A 33 -10.04 0.74 -3.14
CA LEU A 33 -10.01 0.72 -4.61
C LEU A 33 -11.32 0.27 -5.24
N ASN A 34 -12.31 -0.15 -4.45
CA ASN A 34 -13.61 -0.54 -4.95
C ASN A 34 -14.43 0.72 -5.32
N PRO A 35 -14.77 0.96 -6.60
CA PRO A 35 -15.54 2.12 -7.01
C PRO A 35 -16.97 2.18 -6.43
N GLU A 36 -17.51 1.05 -5.98
CA GLU A 36 -18.83 0.98 -5.32
C GLU A 36 -18.77 1.34 -3.84
N THR A 37 -17.56 1.41 -3.26
CA THR A 37 -17.38 1.79 -1.86
C THR A 37 -17.47 3.30 -1.72
N VAL A 38 -18.53 3.78 -1.05
CA VAL A 38 -18.71 5.21 -0.75
C VAL A 38 -18.17 5.51 0.64
N LEU A 39 -17.05 6.21 0.71
CA LEU A 39 -16.47 6.72 1.95
C LEU A 39 -16.60 8.24 2.02
N PRO A 40 -16.92 8.82 3.19
CA PRO A 40 -16.71 10.24 3.40
C PRO A 40 -15.20 10.54 3.30
N ARG A 41 -14.83 11.77 2.92
CA ARG A 41 -13.42 12.17 2.71
C ARG A 41 -12.48 11.74 3.85
N TRP A 42 -12.90 11.98 5.10
CA TRP A 42 -12.11 11.58 6.26
C TRP A 42 -12.06 10.07 6.47
N GLY A 43 -13.10 9.34 6.10
CA GLY A 43 -13.12 7.87 6.13
C GLY A 43 -12.06 7.28 5.21
N GLU A 44 -11.95 7.80 3.98
CA GLU A 44 -10.91 7.38 3.03
C GLU A 44 -9.51 7.66 3.57
N VAL A 45 -9.26 8.87 4.07
CA VAL A 45 -7.95 9.26 4.63
C VAL A 45 -7.56 8.38 5.82
N LEU A 46 -8.48 8.14 6.76
CA LEU A 46 -8.23 7.32 7.94
C LEU A 46 -8.00 5.85 7.57
N LEU A 47 -8.76 5.34 6.59
CA LEU A 47 -8.61 3.97 6.13
C LEU A 47 -7.29 3.76 5.38
N LEU A 48 -6.88 4.74 4.57
CA LEU A 48 -5.56 4.75 3.94
C LEU A 48 -4.45 4.80 5.00
N ALA A 49 -4.58 5.66 6.03
CA ALA A 49 -3.62 5.72 7.13
C ALA A 49 -3.51 4.37 7.86
N ALA A 50 -4.64 3.71 8.14
CA ALA A 50 -4.67 2.38 8.73
C ALA A 50 -3.99 1.33 7.84
N ALA A 51 -4.19 1.39 6.52
CA ALA A 51 -3.55 0.49 5.57
C ALA A 51 -2.02 0.65 5.53
N ARG A 52 -1.53 1.89 5.58
CA ARG A 52 -0.09 2.20 5.61
C ARG A 52 0.55 1.79 6.94
N ALA A 53 -0.16 1.98 8.05
CA ALA A 53 0.28 1.55 9.37
C ALA A 53 0.45 0.02 9.49
N GLN A 54 -0.01 -0.78 8.52
CA GLN A 54 0.28 -2.22 8.52
C GLN A 54 1.70 -2.56 8.03
N LEU A 55 2.40 -1.64 7.37
CA LEU A 55 3.76 -1.87 6.87
C LEU A 55 4.87 -1.45 7.85
N VAL A 56 4.51 -0.85 8.99
CA VAL A 56 5.43 -0.23 9.95
C VAL A 56 5.22 -0.79 11.35
#